data_AF-A0A2D9CIR0-F1
#
_entry.id   AF-A0A2D9CIR0-F1
#
_cell.length_a   1.000
_cell.length_b   1.000
_cell.length_c   1.000
_cell.angle_alpha   90.00
_cell.angle_beta   90.00
_cell.angle_gamma   90.00
#
_symmetry.space_group_name_H-M   'P 1'
#
loop_
_entity.id
_entity.type
_entity.pdbx_description
1 polymer ?
#
loop_
_entity_poly.entity_id
_entity_poly.type
_entity_poly.pdbx_seq_one_letter_code
_entity_poly.pdbx_strand_id
1 'polypeptide(L)'
;MISTITIQDLPIDYDIYEGNAFCNATTTDTVIADYIFRADEDNWPSYFITGVELSVASMLAMSVARDASMSVAFEQKAERQLAKARNLDSQQQTTRKLNTSRFIAERRS
;
A
#
# COMPACT_ATOMS: atom_id res chain seq x y z
N MET A 1 3.25 -1.51 9.04
CA MET A 1 3.91 -0.21 9.21
C MET A 1 2.83 0.84 9.44
N ILE A 2 2.88 1.54 10.57
CA ILE A 2 1.91 2.60 10.90
C ILE A 2 2.25 3.85 10.09
N SER A 3 1.23 4.49 9.53
CA SER A 3 1.33 5.76 8.80
C SER A 3 0.99 6.94 9.70
N THR A 4 -0.11 6.87 10.43
CA THR A 4 -0.55 7.92 11.35
C THR A 4 -1.45 7.35 12.43
N ILE A 5 -1.50 8.03 13.57
CA ILE A 5 -2.47 7.78 14.63
C ILE A 5 -3.26 9.06 14.84
N THR A 6 -4.58 8.96 14.95
CA THR A 6 -5.49 10.09 15.13
C THR A 6 -6.41 9.89 16.34
N ILE A 7 -6.76 11.01 16.98
CA ILE A 7 -7.83 11.11 17.97
C ILE A 7 -8.76 12.23 17.48
N GLN A 8 -10.06 11.95 17.34
CA GLN A 8 -11.03 12.93 16.82
C GLN A 8 -10.57 13.58 15.49
N ASP A 9 -10.01 12.78 14.58
CA ASP A 9 -9.44 13.20 13.29
C ASP A 9 -8.20 14.12 13.36
N LEU A 10 -7.61 14.32 14.54
CA LEU A 10 -6.37 15.07 14.74
C LEU A 10 -5.17 14.11 14.89
N PRO A 11 -4.10 14.28 14.08
CA PRO A 11 -2.87 13.52 14.26
C PRO A 11 -2.23 13.77 15.63
N ILE A 12 -1.73 12.72 16.27
CA ILE A 12 -1.05 12.80 17.57
C ILE A 12 0.37 12.27 17.51
N ASP A 13 1.20 12.69 18.47
CA ASP A 13 2.53 12.13 18.66
C ASP A 13 2.43 10.71 19.26
N TYR A 14 3.21 9.78 18.70
CA TYR A 14 3.24 8.40 19.14
C TYR A 14 4.63 7.80 19.00
N ASP A 15 4.95 6.84 19.87
CA ASP A 15 6.18 6.05 19.83
C ASP A 15 5.86 4.58 19.54
N ILE A 16 6.69 3.92 18.74
CA ILE A 16 6.57 2.49 18.47
C ILE A 16 7.62 1.75 19.30
N TYR A 17 7.17 0.82 20.14
CA TYR A 17 8.04 -0.04 20.93
C TYR A 17 7.52 -1.48 20.92
N GLU A 18 8.40 -2.45 20.60
CA GLU A 18 8.10 -3.89 20.57
C GLU A 18 6.82 -4.27 19.79
N GLY A 19 6.52 -3.54 18.72
CA GLY A 19 5.34 -3.79 17.88
C GLY A 19 4.04 -3.17 18.40
N ASN A 20 4.08 -2.46 19.52
CA ASN A 20 2.97 -1.67 20.05
C ASN A 20 3.20 -0.18 19.78
N ALA A 21 2.11 0.55 19.56
CA ALA A 21 2.14 2.01 19.48
C ALA A 21 1.65 2.62 20.80
N PHE A 22 2.45 3.51 21.36
CA PHE A 22 2.19 4.22 22.61
C PHE A 22 1.88 5.68 22.28
N CYS A 23 0.82 6.22 22.87
CA CYS A 23 0.45 7.62 22.72
C CYS A 23 -0.13 8.15 24.03
N ASN A 24 -0.07 9.48 24.22
CA ASN A 24 -0.62 10.14 25.39
C ASN A 24 -2.12 10.42 25.20
N ALA A 25 -2.93 9.35 25.28
CA ALA A 25 -4.38 9.40 25.16
C ALA A 25 -5.04 9.08 26.52
N THR A 26 -6.21 9.68 26.78
CA THR A 26 -7.01 9.31 27.97
C THR A 26 -7.93 8.13 27.67
N THR A 27 -8.41 7.43 28.71
CA THR A 27 -9.28 6.25 28.55
C THR A 27 -10.62 6.56 27.87
N THR A 28 -10.99 7.83 27.76
CA THR A 28 -12.17 8.31 27.04
C THR A 28 -11.93 8.55 25.55
N ASP A 29 -10.68 8.61 25.11
CA ASP A 29 -10.32 8.91 23.73
C ASP A 29 -10.37 7.66 22.85
N THR A 30 -10.93 7.80 21.64
CA THR A 30 -10.88 6.74 20.63
C THR A 30 -9.66 6.96 19.74
N VAL A 31 -8.68 6.06 19.85
CA VAL A 31 -7.45 6.08 19.06
C VAL A 31 -7.66 5.29 17.78
N ILE A 32 -7.43 5.92 16.64
CA ILE A 32 -7.53 5.31 15.31
C ILE A 32 -6.14 5.27 14.68
N ALA A 33 -5.73 4.12 14.16
CA ALA A 33 -4.44 3.95 13.51
C ALA A 33 -4.62 3.60 12.03
N ASP A 34 -4.00 4.39 11.15
CA ASP A 34 -3.85 4.07 9.75
C ASP A 34 -2.54 3.33 9.55
N TYR A 35 -2.60 2.10 9.05
CA TYR A 35 -1.42 1.26 8.87
C TYR A 35 -1.49 0.45 7.59
N ILE A 36 -0.31 0.17 7.04
CA ILE A 36 -0.13 -0.80 5.97
C ILE A 36 0.22 -2.13 6.63
N PHE A 37 -0.58 -3.15 6.37
CA PHE A 37 -0.32 -4.52 6.82
C PHE A 37 0.06 -5.39 5.63
N ARG A 38 0.81 -6.46 5.92
CA ARG A 38 1.08 -7.51 4.93
C ARG A 38 -0.08 -8.50 5.02
N ALA A 39 -0.96 -8.46 4.02
CA ALA A 39 -2.05 -9.42 3.90
C ALA A 39 -1.51 -10.77 3.43
N ASP A 40 -2.12 -11.85 3.89
CA ASP A 40 -1.93 -13.19 3.34
C ASP A 40 -2.38 -13.24 1.88
N GLU A 41 -1.80 -14.18 1.11
CA GLU A 41 -2.02 -14.29 -0.34
C GLU A 41 -3.49 -14.52 -0.70
N ASP A 42 -4.25 -15.20 0.17
CA ASP A 42 -5.69 -15.43 0.01
C ASP A 42 -6.52 -14.13 -0.02
N ASN A 43 -5.99 -13.06 0.58
CA ASN A 43 -6.65 -11.76 0.65
C ASN A 43 -6.21 -10.82 -0.48
N TRP A 44 -5.31 -11.24 -1.36
CA TRP A 44 -4.84 -10.39 -2.45
C TRP A 44 -5.89 -10.28 -3.55
N PRO A 45 -6.07 -9.08 -4.14
CA PRO A 45 -6.95 -8.95 -5.29
C PRO A 45 -6.45 -9.78 -6.48
N SER A 46 -7.35 -10.44 -7.21
CA SER A 46 -6.99 -11.35 -8.30
C SER A 46 -6.15 -10.67 -9.39
N TYR A 47 -6.39 -9.39 -9.67
CA TYR A 47 -5.62 -8.62 -10.65
C TYR A 47 -4.16 -8.39 -10.23
N PHE A 48 -3.87 -8.42 -8.94
CA PHE A 48 -2.52 -8.30 -8.39
C PHE A 48 -1.80 -9.65 -8.42
N ILE A 49 -2.50 -10.73 -8.03
CA ILE A 49 -1.99 -12.10 -8.01
C ILE A 49 -1.39 -12.47 -9.38
N THR A 50 -2.13 -12.24 -10.48
CA THR A 50 -1.65 -12.57 -11.83
C THR A 50 -0.33 -11.89 -12.19
N GLY A 51 -0.13 -10.64 -11.76
CA GLY A 51 1.12 -9.93 -11.99
C GLY A 51 2.29 -10.56 -11.23
N VAL A 52 2.06 -10.93 -9.96
CA VAL A 52 3.04 -11.59 -9.11
C VAL A 52 3.38 -13.00 -9.63
N GLU A 53 2.39 -13.77 -10.05
CA GLU A 53 2.58 -15.10 -10.66
C GLU A 53 3.49 -15.03 -11.88
N LEU A 54 3.31 -14.03 -12.75
CA LEU A 54 4.15 -13.83 -13.93
C LEU A 54 5.58 -13.42 -13.56
N SER A 55 5.77 -12.60 -12.51
CA SER A 55 7.10 -12.27 -11.99
C SER A 55 7.81 -13.51 -11.45
N VAL A 56 7.12 -14.34 -10.68
CA VAL A 56 7.68 -15.61 -10.18
C VAL A 56 7.96 -16.58 -11.34
N ALA A 57 7.08 -16.64 -12.34
CA ALA A 57 7.30 -17.45 -13.54
C ALA A 57 8.54 -17.02 -14.34
N SER A 58 8.84 -15.71 -14.42
CA SER A 58 10.08 -15.22 -15.03
C SER A 58 11.32 -15.73 -14.30
N MET A 59 11.33 -15.64 -12.96
CA MET A 59 12.44 -16.12 -12.12
C MET A 59 12.64 -17.65 -12.26
N LEU A 60 11.54 -18.41 -12.32
CA LEU A 60 11.58 -19.86 -12.53
C LEU A 60 11.98 -20.24 -13.96
N ALA A 61 11.56 -19.50 -14.97
CA ALA A 61 11.96 -19.74 -16.35
C ALA A 61 13.48 -19.63 -16.53
N MET A 62 14.12 -18.67 -15.85
CA MET A 62 15.58 -18.53 -15.88
C MET A 62 16.28 -19.60 -15.03
N SER A 63 15.82 -19.82 -13.80
CA SER A 63 16.52 -20.71 -12.85
C SER A 63 16.29 -22.20 -13.11
N VAL A 64 15.10 -22.59 -13.57
CA VAL A 64 14.71 -23.99 -13.78
C VAL A 64 14.79 -24.36 -15.26
N ALA A 65 14.10 -23.61 -16.13
CA ALA A 65 14.02 -23.93 -17.56
C ALA A 65 15.24 -23.46 -18.37
N ARG A 66 16.06 -22.56 -17.80
CA ARG A 66 17.23 -21.93 -18.44
C ARG A 66 16.90 -21.25 -19.77
N ASP A 67 15.66 -20.78 -19.91
CA ASP A 67 15.19 -20.10 -21.11
C ASP A 67 15.09 -18.60 -20.86
N ALA A 68 16.11 -17.87 -21.35
CA ALA A 68 16.18 -16.42 -21.23
C ALA A 68 15.07 -15.72 -22.04
N SER A 69 14.65 -16.28 -23.18
CA SER A 69 13.61 -15.68 -24.01
C SER A 69 12.24 -15.75 -23.32
N MET A 70 11.96 -16.88 -22.68
CA MET A 70 10.74 -17.10 -21.92
C MET A 70 10.71 -16.25 -20.64
N SER A 71 11.85 -16.11 -19.94
CA SER A 71 11.96 -15.21 -18.79
C SER A 71 11.64 -13.76 -19.18
N VAL A 72 12.26 -13.23 -20.24
CA VAL A 72 11.98 -11.86 -20.71
C VAL A 72 10.51 -11.69 -21.11
N ALA A 73 9.91 -12.69 -21.77
CA ALA A 73 8.50 -12.65 -22.13
C ALA A 73 7.57 -12.59 -20.92
N PHE A 74 7.88 -13.33 -19.84
CA PHE A 74 7.13 -13.28 -18.59
C PHE A 74 7.32 -11.97 -17.84
N GLU A 75 8.55 -11.44 -17.79
CA GLU A 75 8.86 -10.13 -17.19
C GLU A 75 8.00 -9.02 -17.81
N GLN A 76 7.98 -8.94 -19.15
CA GLN A 76 7.18 -7.94 -19.88
C GLN A 76 5.68 -8.09 -19.65
N LYS A 77 5.18 -9.33 -19.51
CA LYS A 77 3.77 -9.58 -19.19
C LYS A 77 3.45 -9.16 -17.75
N ALA A 78 4.34 -9.46 -16.81
CA ALA A 78 4.22 -9.08 -15.41
C ALA A 78 4.16 -7.54 -15.27
N GLU A 79 5.07 -6.81 -15.91
CA GLU A 79 5.07 -5.34 -15.89
C GLU A 79 3.76 -4.74 -16.41
N ARG A 80 3.25 -5.24 -17.54
CA ARG A 80 1.97 -4.79 -18.11
C ARG A 80 0.81 -5.09 -17.17
N GLN A 81 0.78 -6.27 -16.55
CA GLN A 81 -0.28 -6.61 -15.61
C GLN A 81 -0.22 -5.80 -14.32
N LEU A 82 0.97 -5.60 -13.76
CA LEU A 82 1.14 -4.76 -12.57
C LEU A 82 0.81 -3.30 -12.87
N ALA A 83 1.11 -2.79 -14.07
CA ALA A 83 0.67 -1.47 -14.50
C ALA A 83 -0.86 -1.37 -14.57
N LYS A 84 -1.53 -2.40 -15.12
CA LYS A 84 -3.01 -2.46 -15.14
C LYS A 84 -3.59 -2.57 -13.74
N ALA A 85 -3.02 -3.40 -12.88
CA ALA A 85 -3.40 -3.58 -11.48
C ALA A 85 -3.35 -2.24 -10.73
N ARG A 86 -2.27 -1.47 -10.86
CA ARG A 86 -2.14 -0.13 -10.25
C ARG A 86 -3.22 0.84 -10.74
N ASN A 87 -3.53 0.82 -12.03
CA ASN A 87 -4.59 1.67 -12.58
C ASN A 87 -5.97 1.28 -12.03
N LEU A 88 -6.28 -0.01 -11.93
CA LEU A 88 -7.54 -0.49 -11.37
C LEU A 88 -7.66 -0.17 -9.87
N ASP A 89 -6.57 -0.34 -9.12
CA ASP A 89 -6.50 -0.03 -7.70
C ASP A 89 -6.73 1.47 -7.44
N SER A 90 -6.09 2.33 -8.24
CA SER A 90 -6.26 3.78 -8.14
C SER A 90 -7.69 4.26 -8.40
N GLN A 91 -8.49 3.48 -9.14
CA GLN A 91 -9.90 3.79 -9.41
C GLN A 91 -10.85 3.33 -8.30
N GLN A 92 -10.43 2.40 -7.44
CA GLN A 92 -11.24 1.93 -6.30
C GLN A 92 -11.24 2.93 -5.14
N GLN A 93 -10.19 3.75 -5.04
CA GLN A 93 -10.15 4.82 -4.06
C GLN A 93 -10.84 6.06 -4.62
N THR A 94 -11.70 6.69 -3.83
CA THR A 94 -12.16 8.05 -4.13
C THR A 94 -10.95 8.97 -4.28
N THR A 95 -10.91 9.78 -5.35
CA THR A 95 -9.82 10.74 -5.57
C THR A 95 -9.58 11.51 -4.28
N ARG A 96 -8.45 11.26 -3.62
CA ARG A 96 -8.11 11.92 -2.37
C ARG A 96 -8.08 13.42 -2.66
N LYS A 97 -9.08 14.16 -2.20
CA LYS A 97 -9.04 15.62 -2.26
C LYS A 97 -7.86 16.04 -1.40
N LEU A 98 -6.91 16.75 -2.01
CA LEU A 98 -5.82 17.38 -1.28
C LEU A 98 -6.45 18.21 -0.15
N ASN A 99 -6.03 17.98 1.09
CA ASN A 99 -6.53 18.75 2.23
C ASN A 99 -5.96 20.18 2.14
N THR A 100 -6.68 21.06 1.44
CA THR A 100 -6.27 22.45 1.17
C THR A 100 -6.53 23.40 2.34
N SER A 101 -7.07 22.90 3.46
CA SER A 101 -7.37 23.70 4.65
C SER A 101 -6.18 24.55 5.10
N ARG A 102 -4.95 24.01 5.04
CA ARG A 102 -3.70 24.72 5.36
C ARG A 102 -3.39 25.86 4.39
N PHE A 103 -3.51 25.61 3.08
CA PHE A 103 -3.31 26.66 2.06
C PHE A 103 -4.38 27.77 2.13
N ILE A 104 -5.60 27.41 2.53
CA ILE A 104 -6.69 28.37 2.71
C ILE A 104 -6.50 29.20 3.98
N ALA A 105 -6.01 28.60 5.06
CA ALA A 105 -5.71 29.28 6.32
C ALA A 105 -4.59 30.32 6.15
N GLU A 106 -3.47 29.93 5.54
CA GLU A 106 -2.31 30.82 5.28
C GLU A 106 -2.60 31.92 4.25
N ARG A 107 -3.61 31.73 3.38
CA ARG A 107 -4.04 32.78 2.44
C ARG A 107 -4.83 33.91 3.14
N ARG A 108 -5.35 33.66 4.34
CA ARG A 108 -6.23 34.60 5.07
C ARG A 108 -5.50 35.39 6.18
N SER A 109 -4.21 35.16 6.38
CA SER A 109 -3.29 35.98 7.18
C SER A 109 -2.53 36.97 6.31
#